data_AF-X1V7K5-F1
#
_entry.id   AF-X1V7K5-F1
#
_cell.length_a   1.000
_cell.length_b   1.000
_cell.length_c   1.000
_cell.angle_alpha   90.00
_cell.angle_beta   90.00
_cell.angle_gamma   90.00
#
_symmetry.space_group_name_H-M   'P 1'
#
loop_
_entity.id
_entity.type
_entity.pdbx_description
1 polymer ?
#
loop_
_entity_poly.entity_id
_entity_poly.type
_entity_poly.pdbx_seq_one_letter_code
_entity_poly.pdbx_strand_id
1 'polypeptide(L)'
;MNYRLAKILARKKYEADAVEPIDINLQDPVSQMVIISERLGFGGSNELGHPAKCIPKIELIDGSDVLYSLSGVEAQAVDFYHNKREPANRRTGLTGSYDSQVILMNFGRVLWDPMLAWDPKKFTNPQLKISIDLDASEASTTALYMTVLAYIFDEKMITPSGFLMHKEIKSWSLADGTHEYTDLPTDYPYRKLFLRAQEYDAGPIDQIEQIKLSED
;
A
#
# COMPACT_ATOMS: atom_id res chain seq x y z
N MET A 1 0.71 -3.38 -28.82
CA MET A 1 0.34 -2.28 -27.89
C MET A 1 1.49 -2.08 -26.89
N ASN A 2 2.05 -0.87 -26.77
CA ASN A 2 3.26 -0.63 -25.96
C ASN A 2 3.09 -0.88 -24.45
N TYR A 3 1.85 -0.85 -23.95
CA TYR A 3 1.51 -0.94 -22.53
C TYR A 3 0.29 -1.85 -22.35
N ARG A 4 0.24 -2.59 -21.25
CA ARG A 4 -0.88 -3.48 -20.93
C ARG A 4 -1.27 -3.38 -19.45
N LEU A 5 -2.55 -3.58 -19.17
CA LEU A 5 -3.05 -3.83 -17.81
C LEU A 5 -3.16 -5.34 -17.61
N ALA A 6 -2.19 -5.92 -16.90
CA ALA A 6 -2.17 -7.33 -16.55
C ALA A 6 -3.02 -7.58 -15.30
N LYS A 7 -3.70 -8.72 -15.27
CA LYS A 7 -4.43 -9.19 -14.09
C LYS A 7 -3.54 -10.16 -13.34
N ILE A 8 -3.23 -9.84 -12.09
CA ILE A 8 -2.36 -10.64 -11.21
C ILE A 8 -3.20 -11.54 -10.33
N LEU A 9 -4.21 -10.96 -9.68
CA LEU A 9 -5.23 -11.68 -8.93
C LEU A 9 -6.60 -11.29 -9.48
N ALA A 10 -7.33 -12.28 -9.98
CA ALA A 10 -8.74 -12.09 -10.31
C ALA A 10 -9.55 -11.83 -9.04
N ARG A 11 -10.69 -11.12 -9.18
CA ARG A 11 -11.56 -10.78 -8.06
C ARG A 11 -11.86 -12.02 -7.21
N LYS A 12 -11.34 -12.04 -5.99
CA LYS A 12 -11.45 -13.16 -5.05
C LYS A 12 -12.16 -12.70 -3.80
N LYS A 13 -13.09 -13.52 -3.30
CA LYS A 13 -13.84 -13.27 -2.07
C LYS A 13 -13.09 -13.85 -0.87
N TYR A 14 -13.13 -13.16 0.25
CA TYR A 14 -12.67 -13.58 1.56
C TYR A 14 -13.84 -13.46 2.54
N GLU A 15 -14.00 -14.46 3.40
CA GLU A 15 -15.06 -14.54 4.43
C GLU A 15 -14.50 -14.67 5.85
N ALA A 16 -13.16 -14.63 5.96
CA ALA A 16 -12.40 -14.54 7.21
C ALA A 16 -11.10 -13.78 6.94
N ASP A 17 -10.43 -13.35 8.01
CA ASP A 17 -9.07 -12.81 7.94
C ASP A 17 -8.14 -13.80 7.26
N ALA A 18 -7.23 -13.28 6.45
CA ALA A 18 -6.38 -14.09 5.61
C ALA A 18 -5.08 -13.38 5.26
N VAL A 19 -4.09 -14.17 4.85
CA VAL A 19 -2.94 -13.66 4.11
C VAL A 19 -2.99 -14.31 2.73
N GLU A 20 -3.07 -13.49 1.69
CA GLU A 20 -3.06 -13.96 0.31
C GLU A 20 -1.63 -13.86 -0.25
N PRO A 21 -0.90 -14.98 -0.37
CA PRO A 21 0.33 -15.02 -1.15
C PRO A 21 0.01 -15.08 -2.65
N ILE A 22 0.70 -14.28 -3.43
CA ILE A 22 0.52 -14.16 -4.88
C ILE A 22 1.90 -14.22 -5.54
N ASP A 23 2.19 -15.34 -6.19
CA ASP A 23 3.44 -15.52 -6.93
C ASP A 23 3.44 -14.65 -8.20
N ILE A 24 4.52 -13.88 -8.40
CA ILE A 24 4.59 -12.94 -9.52
C ILE A 24 5.33 -13.58 -10.69
N ASN A 25 4.57 -14.00 -11.69
CA ASN A 25 5.11 -14.60 -12.92
C ASN A 25 5.25 -13.62 -14.10
N LEU A 26 5.16 -12.31 -13.83
CA LEU A 26 5.29 -11.27 -14.84
C LEU A 26 6.71 -11.25 -15.43
N GLN A 27 6.78 -11.05 -16.75
CA GLN A 27 8.05 -10.97 -17.47
C GLN A 27 8.43 -9.53 -17.83
N ASP A 28 7.45 -8.64 -17.87
CA ASP A 28 7.63 -7.28 -18.33
C ASP A 28 7.78 -6.32 -17.15
N PRO A 29 8.58 -5.25 -17.27
CA PRO A 29 8.68 -4.23 -16.24
C PRO A 29 7.31 -3.68 -15.85
N VAL A 30 7.12 -3.48 -14.55
CA VAL A 30 5.88 -3.01 -13.94
C VAL A 30 6.05 -1.56 -13.51
N SER A 31 5.22 -0.68 -14.04
CA SER A 31 5.20 0.72 -13.63
C SER A 31 4.46 0.92 -12.32
N GLN A 32 3.37 0.19 -12.10
CA GLN A 32 2.48 0.34 -10.96
C GLN A 32 1.66 -0.94 -10.75
N MET A 33 1.44 -1.34 -9.50
CA MET A 33 0.40 -2.31 -9.14
C MET A 33 -0.82 -1.59 -8.54
N VAL A 34 -2.00 -2.11 -8.84
CA VAL A 34 -3.29 -1.62 -8.37
C VAL A 34 -3.95 -2.70 -7.55
N ILE A 35 -4.14 -2.46 -6.27
CA ILE A 35 -4.90 -3.33 -5.38
C ILE A 35 -6.27 -2.67 -5.18
N ILE A 36 -7.32 -3.43 -5.48
CA ILE A 36 -8.70 -3.00 -5.26
C ILE A 36 -9.27 -3.88 -4.17
N SER A 37 -9.58 -3.27 -3.03
CA SER A 37 -10.28 -3.89 -1.90
C SER A 37 -11.74 -3.44 -1.94
N GLU A 38 -12.69 -4.37 -1.84
CA GLU A 38 -14.12 -4.09 -1.80
C GLU A 38 -14.75 -4.77 -0.59
N ARG A 39 -14.94 -4.00 0.48
CA ARG A 39 -15.49 -4.48 1.74
C ARG A 39 -17.01 -4.39 1.73
N LEU A 40 -17.71 -5.41 2.19
CA LEU A 40 -19.15 -5.38 2.38
C LEU A 40 -19.51 -4.52 3.61
N GLY A 41 -20.23 -3.43 3.39
CA GLY A 41 -20.72 -2.54 4.44
C GLY A 41 -21.88 -3.17 5.22
N PHE A 42 -21.92 -2.92 6.53
CA PHE A 42 -22.99 -3.38 7.42
C PHE A 42 -23.86 -2.24 7.95
N GLY A 43 -23.44 -0.99 7.75
CA GLY A 43 -24.15 0.24 8.08
C GLY A 43 -24.21 0.56 9.58
N GLY A 44 -24.52 1.82 9.89
CA GLY A 44 -24.84 2.27 11.25
C GLY A 44 -23.60 2.63 12.09
N SER A 45 -23.70 2.45 13.40
CA SER A 45 -22.67 2.82 14.40
C SER A 45 -21.53 1.81 14.53
N ASN A 46 -21.30 0.99 13.51
CA ASN A 46 -20.31 -0.09 13.52
C ASN A 46 -18.99 0.30 12.84
N GLU A 47 -18.88 1.51 12.30
CA GLU A 47 -17.63 1.97 11.68
C GLU A 47 -16.52 2.08 12.72
N LEU A 48 -15.45 1.31 12.52
CA LEU A 48 -14.25 1.32 13.35
C LEU A 48 -13.15 2.18 12.72
N GLY A 49 -13.19 2.45 11.42
CA GLY A 49 -12.23 3.36 10.79
C GLY A 49 -12.25 3.33 9.28
N HIS A 50 -11.17 3.82 8.66
CA HIS A 50 -11.06 3.91 7.21
C HIS A 50 -11.12 2.51 6.55
N PRO A 51 -11.89 2.29 5.46
CA PRO A 51 -12.00 0.97 4.82
C PRO A 51 -10.68 0.35 4.34
N ALA A 52 -9.66 1.18 4.09
CA ALA A 52 -8.33 0.68 3.75
C ALA A 52 -7.60 0.02 4.94
N LYS A 53 -8.10 0.16 6.17
CA LYS A 53 -7.61 -0.58 7.36
C LYS A 53 -7.82 -2.09 7.23
N CYS A 54 -8.78 -2.53 6.42
CA CYS A 54 -8.97 -3.95 6.12
C CYS A 54 -7.80 -4.61 5.37
N ILE A 55 -6.83 -3.81 4.93
CA ILE A 55 -5.57 -4.27 4.37
C ILE A 55 -4.45 -3.85 5.34
N PRO A 56 -4.22 -4.56 6.45
CA PRO A 56 -3.23 -4.18 7.45
C PRO A 56 -1.79 -4.23 6.92
N LYS A 57 -1.51 -5.03 5.89
CA LYS A 57 -0.17 -5.14 5.32
C LYS A 57 -0.18 -5.54 3.85
N ILE A 58 0.69 -4.90 3.08
CA ILE A 58 1.01 -5.20 1.68
C ILE A 58 2.52 -5.33 1.60
N GLU A 59 3.01 -6.50 1.18
CA GLU A 59 4.43 -6.77 1.07
C GLU A 59 4.80 -7.32 -0.30
N LEU A 60 5.77 -6.69 -0.95
CA LEU A 60 6.46 -7.28 -2.10
C LEU A 60 7.82 -7.76 -1.62
N ILE A 61 8.07 -9.05 -1.72
CA ILE A 61 9.28 -9.69 -1.21
C ILE A 61 9.97 -10.51 -2.29
N ASP A 62 11.28 -10.70 -2.19
CA ASP A 62 12.06 -11.69 -2.93
C ASP A 62 12.86 -12.53 -1.91
N GLY A 63 12.35 -13.71 -1.57
CA GLY A 63 12.92 -14.51 -0.47
C GLY A 63 12.86 -13.79 0.88
N SER A 64 14.02 -13.45 1.45
CA SER A 64 14.13 -12.64 2.69
C SER A 64 14.10 -11.13 2.45
N ASP A 65 14.26 -10.69 1.20
CA ASP A 65 14.41 -9.28 0.89
C ASP A 65 13.04 -8.63 0.72
N VAL A 66 12.74 -7.69 1.60
CA VAL A 66 11.50 -6.91 1.54
C VAL A 66 11.72 -5.72 0.62
N LEU A 67 10.96 -5.62 -0.47
CA LEU A 67 11.05 -4.54 -1.47
C LEU A 67 10.02 -3.44 -1.22
N TYR A 68 8.85 -3.82 -0.71
CA TYR A 68 7.76 -2.92 -0.33
C TYR A 68 7.09 -3.47 0.92
N SER A 69 6.72 -2.62 1.87
CA SER A 69 6.06 -3.05 3.11
C SER A 69 5.31 -1.89 3.74
N LEU A 70 4.02 -1.75 3.44
CA LEU A 70 3.13 -0.71 3.97
C LEU A 70 1.73 -1.27 4.23
N SER A 71 0.95 -0.64 5.11
CA SER A 71 -0.49 -0.88 5.21
C SER A 71 -1.27 -0.24 4.06
N GLY A 72 -2.52 -0.64 3.83
CA GLY A 72 -3.39 -0.04 2.82
C GLY A 72 -3.60 1.46 3.02
N VAL A 73 -3.69 1.90 4.29
CA VAL A 73 -3.80 3.32 4.65
C VAL A 73 -2.52 4.09 4.30
N GLU A 74 -1.35 3.55 4.66
CA GLU A 74 -0.06 4.17 4.32
C GLU A 74 0.15 4.23 2.80
N ALA A 75 -0.18 3.16 2.09
CA ALA A 75 -0.05 3.09 0.64
C ALA A 75 -0.94 4.12 -0.07
N GLN A 76 -2.19 4.31 0.39
CA GLN A 76 -3.06 5.38 -0.11
C GLN A 76 -2.52 6.78 0.22
N ALA A 77 -1.98 6.99 1.43
CA ALA A 77 -1.38 8.27 1.79
C ALA A 77 -0.18 8.58 0.88
N VAL A 78 0.72 7.61 0.68
CA VAL A 78 1.86 7.73 -0.25
C VAL A 78 1.37 8.08 -1.65
N ASP A 79 0.34 7.39 -2.15
CA ASP A 79 -0.23 7.65 -3.47
C ASP A 79 -0.81 9.06 -3.59
N PHE A 80 -1.58 9.50 -2.60
CA PHE A 80 -2.13 10.85 -2.54
C PHE A 80 -1.02 11.91 -2.62
N TYR A 81 0.04 11.78 -1.82
CA TYR A 81 1.17 12.71 -1.86
C TYR A 81 2.08 12.54 -3.10
N HIS A 82 1.95 11.44 -3.82
CA HIS A 82 2.65 11.20 -5.08
C HIS A 82 1.92 11.87 -6.24
N ASN A 83 0.62 11.58 -6.37
CA ASN A 83 -0.22 12.00 -7.49
C ASN A 83 -0.97 13.32 -7.25
N LYS A 84 -0.97 13.82 -6.01
CA LYS A 84 -1.71 15.00 -5.55
C LYS A 84 -3.21 14.92 -5.84
N ARG A 85 -3.75 13.71 -5.83
CA ARG A 85 -5.15 13.41 -6.13
C ARG A 85 -5.56 12.14 -5.37
N GLU A 86 -6.79 12.12 -4.88
CA GLU A 86 -7.36 10.92 -4.27
C GLU A 86 -7.54 9.80 -5.32
N PRO A 87 -7.25 8.54 -4.97
CA PRO A 87 -7.66 7.39 -5.78
C PRO A 87 -9.18 7.37 -5.99
N ALA A 88 -9.64 6.58 -6.97
CA ALA A 88 -11.07 6.42 -7.26
C ALA A 88 -11.78 5.54 -6.20
N ASN A 89 -11.73 5.97 -4.96
CA ASN A 89 -12.35 5.30 -3.82
C ASN A 89 -13.87 5.51 -3.83
N ARG A 90 -14.60 4.51 -3.36
CA ARG A 90 -16.04 4.60 -3.06
C ARG A 90 -16.25 4.24 -1.61
N ARG A 91 -16.80 5.18 -0.84
CA ARG A 91 -17.16 5.00 0.57
C ARG A 91 -18.64 5.33 0.71
N THR A 92 -19.45 4.29 0.74
CA THR A 92 -20.90 4.37 0.83
C THR A 92 -21.36 4.12 2.26
N GLY A 93 -20.71 3.21 3.00
CA GLY A 93 -21.04 2.93 4.41
C GLY A 93 -22.47 2.41 4.65
N LEU A 94 -23.14 1.92 3.59
CA LEU A 94 -24.50 1.38 3.68
C LEU A 94 -24.48 -0.14 3.78
N THR A 95 -25.39 -0.69 4.58
CA THR A 95 -25.62 -2.13 4.67
C THR A 95 -25.84 -2.74 3.30
N GLY A 96 -25.08 -3.78 2.97
CA GLY A 96 -25.20 -4.50 1.69
C GLY A 96 -24.53 -3.82 0.49
N SER A 97 -23.94 -2.64 0.68
CA SER A 97 -23.13 -1.95 -0.33
C SER A 97 -21.65 -2.27 -0.16
N TYR A 98 -20.86 -2.13 -1.22
CA TYR A 98 -19.42 -2.35 -1.16
C TYR A 98 -18.66 -1.02 -1.11
N ASP A 99 -17.81 -0.87 -0.10
CA ASP A 99 -16.82 0.20 -0.03
C ASP A 99 -15.57 -0.24 -0.78
N SER A 100 -15.26 0.45 -1.88
CA SER A 100 -14.14 0.13 -2.75
C SER A 100 -12.96 1.06 -2.45
N GLN A 101 -11.81 0.49 -2.10
CA GLN A 101 -10.56 1.19 -1.89
C GLN A 101 -9.58 0.82 -2.99
N VAL A 102 -9.08 1.83 -3.69
CA VAL A 102 -8.01 1.70 -4.69
C VAL A 102 -6.70 2.08 -4.02
N ILE A 103 -5.77 1.13 -3.98
CA ILE A 103 -4.46 1.25 -3.35
C ILE A 103 -3.41 1.08 -4.44
N LEU A 104 -2.57 2.09 -4.66
CA LEU A 104 -1.57 2.11 -5.73
C LEU A 104 -0.17 1.90 -5.17
N MET A 105 0.56 0.92 -5.73
CA MET A 105 1.98 0.73 -5.49
C MET A 105 2.76 1.33 -6.66
N ASN A 106 3.30 2.53 -6.47
CA ASN A 106 4.04 3.27 -7.50
C ASN A 106 5.53 2.92 -7.49
N PHE A 107 6.04 2.32 -8.58
CA PHE A 107 7.47 1.99 -8.72
C PHE A 107 8.28 3.09 -9.40
N GLY A 108 7.63 4.02 -10.10
CA GLY A 108 8.25 5.15 -10.80
C GLY A 108 7.87 6.51 -10.23
N ARG A 109 8.40 7.60 -10.81
CA ARG A 109 8.01 8.98 -10.44
C ARG A 109 6.65 9.40 -11.00
N VAL A 110 6.20 8.70 -12.03
CA VAL A 110 4.93 8.84 -12.73
C VAL A 110 4.55 7.48 -13.32
N LEU A 111 3.30 7.31 -13.71
CA LEU A 111 2.90 6.15 -14.50
C LEU A 111 3.68 6.14 -15.84
N TRP A 112 4.22 4.97 -16.19
CA TRP A 112 5.06 4.73 -17.35
C TRP A 112 6.45 5.41 -17.35
N ASP A 113 7.03 5.67 -16.17
CA ASP A 113 8.42 6.12 -16.05
C ASP A 113 9.40 5.05 -16.57
N PRO A 114 10.11 5.29 -17.70
CA PRO A 114 10.98 4.27 -18.29
C PRO A 114 12.31 4.12 -17.54
N MET A 115 12.67 5.07 -16.68
CA MET A 115 13.90 5.02 -15.89
C MET A 115 13.69 4.26 -14.59
N LEU A 116 12.51 4.43 -13.98
CA LEU A 116 12.16 3.86 -12.69
C LEU A 116 10.90 3.00 -12.80
N ALA A 117 11.10 1.68 -12.83
CA ALA A 117 10.04 0.68 -12.89
C ALA A 117 10.58 -0.62 -12.26
N TRP A 118 9.70 -1.40 -11.65
CA TRP A 118 10.08 -2.66 -11.05
C TRP A 118 10.19 -3.73 -12.14
N ASP A 119 11.37 -4.32 -12.31
CA ASP A 119 11.63 -5.36 -13.30
C ASP A 119 11.66 -6.73 -12.62
N PRO A 120 10.61 -7.56 -12.75
CA PRO A 120 10.52 -8.85 -12.06
C PRO A 120 11.67 -9.80 -12.39
N LYS A 121 12.26 -9.68 -13.60
CA LYS A 121 13.37 -10.55 -14.06
C LYS A 121 14.67 -10.34 -13.29
N LYS A 122 14.78 -9.26 -12.51
CA LYS A 122 15.95 -8.99 -11.65
C LYS A 122 15.84 -9.67 -10.28
N PHE A 123 14.75 -10.39 -10.02
CA PHE A 123 14.45 -11.05 -8.74
C PHE A 123 14.30 -12.56 -8.96
N THR A 124 14.57 -13.34 -7.92
CA THR A 124 14.61 -14.81 -8.06
C THR A 124 13.24 -15.45 -7.81
N ASN A 125 12.56 -15.00 -6.76
CA ASN A 125 11.26 -15.50 -6.33
C ASN A 125 10.39 -14.35 -5.79
N PRO A 126 10.02 -13.39 -6.66
CA PRO A 126 9.18 -12.27 -6.24
C PRO A 126 7.77 -12.73 -5.89
N GLN A 127 7.32 -12.38 -4.69
CA GLN A 127 5.98 -12.68 -4.18
C GLN A 127 5.33 -11.43 -3.60
N LEU A 128 4.06 -11.21 -3.95
CA LEU A 128 3.21 -10.22 -3.30
C LEU A 128 2.39 -10.91 -2.21
N LYS A 129 2.47 -10.44 -0.98
CA LYS A 129 1.63 -10.89 0.15
C LYS A 129 0.72 -9.75 0.57
N ILE A 130 -0.57 -10.04 0.69
CA ILE A 130 -1.55 -9.07 1.19
C ILE A 130 -2.28 -9.68 2.37
N SER A 131 -2.12 -9.06 3.53
CA SER A 131 -2.88 -9.40 4.74
C SER A 131 -4.23 -8.71 4.71
N ILE A 132 -5.26 -9.42 5.15
CA ILE A 132 -6.66 -9.03 5.16
C ILE A 132 -7.20 -9.19 6.57
N ASP A 133 -7.83 -8.13 7.05
CA ASP A 133 -8.58 -8.07 8.30
C ASP A 133 -9.98 -7.57 7.95
N LEU A 134 -11.00 -8.42 8.08
CA LEU A 134 -12.33 -8.08 7.58
C LEU A 134 -12.98 -6.95 8.36
N ASP A 135 -12.79 -6.91 9.67
CA ASP A 135 -13.55 -6.03 10.56
C ASP A 135 -12.75 -4.81 11.05
N ALA A 136 -11.47 -4.68 10.70
CA ALA A 136 -10.63 -3.52 11.04
C ALA A 136 -11.23 -2.14 10.72
N SER A 137 -12.11 -2.02 9.73
CA SER A 137 -12.79 -0.76 9.41
C SER A 137 -14.25 -0.69 9.82
N GLU A 138 -14.92 -1.83 9.96
CA GLU A 138 -16.33 -1.88 10.40
C GLU A 138 -16.61 -3.24 11.05
N ALA A 139 -17.12 -3.20 12.28
CA ALA A 139 -17.50 -4.40 13.01
C ALA A 139 -18.56 -5.20 12.22
N SER A 140 -18.51 -6.52 12.32
CA SER A 140 -19.45 -7.45 11.65
C SER A 140 -19.36 -7.50 10.12
N THR A 141 -18.30 -6.96 9.52
CA THR A 141 -18.01 -7.21 8.10
C THR A 141 -17.79 -8.72 7.88
N THR A 142 -18.54 -9.31 6.95
CA THR A 142 -18.48 -10.76 6.67
C THR A 142 -17.87 -11.10 5.32
N ALA A 143 -17.59 -10.10 4.49
CA ALA A 143 -17.01 -10.33 3.17
C ALA A 143 -16.15 -9.16 2.70
N LEU A 144 -15.03 -9.50 2.07
CA LEU A 144 -14.19 -8.59 1.31
C LEU A 144 -13.85 -9.24 -0.02
N TYR A 145 -13.85 -8.46 -1.10
CA TYR A 145 -13.30 -8.87 -2.38
C TYR A 145 -11.98 -8.16 -2.66
N MET A 146 -11.01 -8.88 -3.20
CA MET A 146 -9.73 -8.30 -3.60
C MET A 146 -9.44 -8.61 -5.07
N THR A 147 -8.94 -7.60 -5.79
CA THR A 147 -8.42 -7.73 -7.16
C THR A 147 -7.04 -7.07 -7.21
N VAL A 148 -6.08 -7.68 -7.91
CA VAL A 148 -4.76 -7.09 -8.14
C VAL A 148 -4.47 -7.02 -9.63
N LEU A 149 -4.13 -5.82 -10.09
CA LEU A 149 -3.78 -5.51 -11.47
C LEU A 149 -2.38 -4.89 -11.54
N ALA A 150 -1.74 -4.93 -12.69
CA ALA A 150 -0.43 -4.34 -12.91
C ALA A 150 -0.37 -3.61 -14.26
N TYR A 151 0.11 -2.38 -14.25
CA TYR A 151 0.45 -1.61 -15.45
C TYR A 151 1.85 -1.98 -15.91
N ILE A 152 1.98 -2.67 -17.03
CA ILE A 152 3.24 -3.25 -17.53
C ILE A 152 3.66 -2.70 -18.89
N PHE A 153 4.98 -2.67 -19.11
CA PHE A 153 5.62 -2.30 -20.38
C PHE A 153 5.73 -3.53 -21.28
N ASP A 154 4.66 -3.84 -22.02
CA ASP A 154 4.51 -5.08 -22.80
C ASP A 154 5.47 -5.13 -24.01
N GLU A 155 5.13 -4.48 -25.13
CA GLU A 155 5.98 -4.46 -26.33
C GLU A 155 7.09 -3.38 -26.28
N LYS A 156 7.05 -2.50 -25.28
CA LYS A 156 8.03 -1.42 -25.14
C LYS A 156 9.20 -1.91 -24.29
N MET A 157 10.30 -2.24 -24.96
CA MET A 157 11.55 -2.53 -24.29
C MET A 157 12.07 -1.31 -23.53
N ILE A 158 12.17 -1.44 -22.21
CA ILE A 158 12.82 -0.48 -21.33
C ILE A 158 13.85 -1.21 -20.47
N THR A 159 14.85 -0.48 -20.00
CA THR A 159 15.88 -1.00 -19.09
C THR A 159 15.91 -0.11 -17.86
N PRO A 160 14.99 -0.31 -16.88
CA PRO A 160 14.93 0.54 -15.70
C PRO A 160 16.24 0.46 -14.91
N SER A 161 16.73 1.60 -14.46
CA SER A 161 17.93 1.66 -13.62
C SER A 161 17.65 1.26 -12.16
N GLY A 162 16.38 1.32 -11.74
CA GLY A 162 15.90 0.92 -10.43
C GLY A 162 14.41 1.16 -10.30
N PHE A 163 13.91 1.20 -9.07
CA PHE A 163 12.52 1.51 -8.74
C PHE A 163 12.44 2.16 -7.37
N LEU A 164 11.30 2.78 -7.08
CA LEU A 164 11.02 3.36 -5.78
C LEU A 164 10.48 2.31 -4.82
N MET A 165 11.15 2.18 -3.67
CA MET A 165 10.69 1.37 -2.55
C MET A 165 9.92 2.22 -1.55
N HIS A 166 8.91 1.63 -0.91
CA HIS A 166 8.25 2.23 0.24
C HIS A 166 8.16 1.17 1.33
N LYS A 167 8.72 1.49 2.50
CA LYS A 167 8.81 0.58 3.64
C LYS A 167 8.51 1.36 4.91
N GLU A 168 7.71 0.75 5.79
CA GLU A 168 7.63 1.17 7.17
C GLU A 168 8.98 0.88 7.85
N ILE A 169 9.57 1.90 8.48
CA ILE A 169 10.84 1.77 9.20
C ILE A 169 10.59 1.37 10.65
N LYS A 170 9.58 2.00 11.27
CA LYS A 170 9.24 1.79 12.68
C LYS A 170 7.79 2.20 12.93
N SER A 171 7.13 1.45 13.80
CA SER A 171 5.86 1.79 14.42
C SER A 171 6.02 1.71 15.93
N TRP A 172 5.52 2.70 16.66
CA TRP A 172 5.65 2.80 18.11
C TRP A 172 4.46 3.55 18.69
N SER A 173 4.23 3.39 20.00
CA SER A 173 3.24 4.17 20.75
C SER A 173 3.91 5.41 21.33
N LEU A 174 3.31 6.58 21.11
CA LEU A 174 3.78 7.83 21.71
C LEU A 174 3.49 7.83 23.22
N ALA A 175 4.45 8.31 24.01
CA ALA A 175 4.28 8.58 25.43
C ALA A 175 4.47 10.07 25.68
N ASP A 176 3.64 10.64 26.56
CA ASP A 176 3.65 12.07 26.87
C ASP A 176 5.03 12.54 27.38
N GLY A 177 5.47 13.71 26.90
CA GLY A 177 6.74 14.32 27.26
C GLY A 177 8.00 13.51 26.87
N THR A 178 7.88 12.53 25.97
CA THR A 178 9.02 11.70 25.54
C THR A 178 9.49 12.03 24.12
N HIS A 179 10.77 11.77 23.85
CA HIS A 179 11.34 11.81 22.52
C HIS A 179 11.59 10.40 22.01
N GLU A 180 11.17 10.14 20.78
CA GLU A 180 11.48 8.90 20.07
C GLU A 180 12.64 9.15 19.10
N TYR A 181 13.63 8.25 19.13
CA TYR A 181 14.79 8.30 18.25
C TYR A 181 14.75 7.11 17.28
N THR A 182 15.02 7.38 16.01
CA THR A 182 15.07 6.35 14.97
C THR A 182 16.24 6.63 14.05
N ASP A 183 17.19 5.69 14.03
CA ASP A 183 18.27 5.69 13.06
C ASP A 183 17.74 5.21 11.71
N LEU A 184 18.02 5.98 10.67
CA LEU A 184 17.57 5.68 9.32
C LEU A 184 18.57 4.74 8.62
N PRO A 185 18.13 3.60 8.04
CA PRO A 185 18.98 2.76 7.21
C PRO A 185 19.73 3.52 6.10
N THR A 186 21.01 3.22 5.91
CA THR A 186 21.87 3.94 4.94
C THR A 186 22.04 3.21 3.60
N ASP A 187 21.33 2.09 3.41
CA ASP A 187 21.48 1.23 2.22
C ASP A 187 21.04 1.92 0.92
N TYR A 188 20.08 2.84 0.99
CA TYR A 188 19.48 3.50 -0.17
C TYR A 188 19.21 4.99 0.09
N PRO A 189 19.31 5.85 -0.95
CA PRO A 189 18.98 7.26 -0.81
C PRO A 189 17.49 7.47 -0.54
N TYR A 190 17.18 8.33 0.43
CA TYR A 190 15.80 8.71 0.75
C TYR A 190 15.27 9.76 -0.23
N ARG A 191 14.05 9.51 -0.75
CA ARG A 191 13.31 10.47 -1.57
C ARG A 191 12.22 11.20 -0.78
N LYS A 192 11.55 10.49 0.12
CA LYS A 192 10.46 10.98 0.94
C LYS A 192 10.50 10.28 2.30
N LEU A 193 10.21 11.02 3.35
CA LEU A 193 9.92 10.50 4.67
C LEU A 193 8.47 10.84 5.01
N PHE A 194 7.76 9.87 5.56
CA PHE A 194 6.38 10.03 6.00
C PHE A 194 6.31 9.72 7.49
N LEU A 195 5.63 10.60 8.23
CA LEU A 195 5.35 10.40 9.64
C LEU A 195 3.84 10.39 9.82
N ARG A 196 3.32 9.30 10.40
CA ARG A 196 1.92 9.17 10.76
C ARG A 196 1.77 9.27 12.27
N ALA A 197 1.16 10.34 12.73
CA ALA A 197 0.61 10.45 14.08
C ALA A 197 -0.90 10.60 13.97
N GLN A 198 -1.62 9.56 14.38
CA GLN A 198 -3.07 9.51 14.33
C GLN A 198 -3.58 8.86 15.60
N GLU A 199 -4.50 9.55 16.27
CA GLU A 199 -5.28 9.06 17.39
C GLU A 199 -6.75 9.41 17.11
N TYR A 200 -7.69 8.65 17.69
CA TYR A 200 -9.09 9.05 17.63
C TYR A 200 -9.31 10.33 18.42
N ASP A 201 -10.20 11.19 17.91
CA ASP A 201 -10.59 12.46 18.55
C ASP A 201 -9.45 13.49 18.78
N ALA A 202 -8.26 13.27 18.22
CA ALA A 202 -7.14 14.21 18.30
C ALA A 202 -6.60 14.57 16.91
N GLY A 203 -6.14 15.81 16.77
CA GLY A 203 -5.47 16.28 15.57
C GLY A 203 -3.99 15.89 15.56
N PRO A 204 -3.35 15.84 14.37
CA PRO A 204 -1.91 15.56 14.29
C PRO A 204 -1.05 16.60 15.02
N ILE A 205 -1.54 17.85 15.16
CA ILE A 205 -0.86 18.92 15.91
C ILE A 205 -0.85 18.69 17.42
N ASP A 206 -1.76 17.86 17.93
CA ASP A 206 -1.86 17.53 19.34
C ASP A 206 -0.93 16.36 19.72
N GLN A 207 -0.36 15.68 18.72
CA GLN A 207 0.39 14.44 18.89
C GLN A 207 1.91 14.64 18.83
N ILE A 208 2.38 15.62 18.05
CA ILE A 208 3.81 15.86 17.84
C ILE A 208 4.09 17.35 17.99
N GLU A 209 4.87 17.71 19.00
CA GLU A 209 5.33 19.08 19.22
C GLU A 209 6.53 19.44 18.32
N GLN A 210 7.52 18.54 18.22
CA GLN A 210 8.76 18.81 17.50
C GLN A 210 9.25 17.59 16.72
N ILE A 211 9.70 17.84 15.48
CA ILE A 211 10.39 16.87 14.64
C ILE A 211 11.79 17.41 14.35
N LYS A 212 12.82 16.57 14.54
CA LYS A 212 14.20 16.89 14.17
C LYS A 212 14.74 15.80 13.25
N LEU A 213 15.36 16.23 12.16
CA LEU A 213 16.19 15.39 11.30
C LEU A 213 17.62 15.94 11.38
N SER A 214 18.59 15.07 11.61
CA SER A 214 20.01 15.39 11.62
C SER A 214 20.80 14.35 10.84
N GLU A 215 21.93 14.78 10.29
CA GLU A 215 22.94 13.99 9.60
C GLU A 215 24.28 14.34 10.25
N ASP A 216 25.14 13.34 10.46
CA ASP A 216 26.49 13.50 11.01
C ASP A 216 27.50 13.90 9.93
#